data_AF-A0A7L3X952-F1
#
_entry.id   AF-A0A7L3X952-F1
#
_cell.length_a   1.000
_cell.length_b   1.000
_cell.length_c   1.000
_cell.angle_alpha   90.00
_cell.angle_beta   90.00
_cell.angle_gamma   90.00
#
_symmetry.space_group_name_H-M   'P 1'
#
loop_
_entity.id
_entity.type
_entity.pdbx_description
1 polymer ?
#
loop_
_entity_poly.entity_id
_entity_poly.type
_entity_poly.pdbx_seq_one_letter_code
_entity_poly.pdbx_strand_id
1 'polypeptide(L)' 'AAAGEAARADFARHWQAEFPGEPAPRMELGSVRAMERELERCRRHLRRLQRALAEERFKVGYLEAALARAPPP' A
#
# COMPACT_ATOMS: atom_id res chain seq x y z
N ALA A 1 -11.07 22.18 -10.56
CA ALA A 1 -9.96 23.02 -11.04
C ALA A 1 -9.09 22.16 -11.94
N ALA A 2 -8.81 22.60 -13.17
CA ALA A 2 -8.10 21.82 -14.19
C ALA A 2 -6.74 21.26 -13.73
N ALA A 3 -6.02 22.00 -12.87
CA ALA A 3 -4.73 21.54 -12.31
C ALA A 3 -4.84 20.25 -11.47
N GLY A 4 -5.92 20.07 -10.71
CA GLY A 4 -6.13 18.86 -9.90
C GLY A 4 -6.52 17.63 -10.73
N GLU A 5 -7.13 17.84 -11.89
CA GLU A 5 -7.44 16.76 -12.84
C GLU A 5 -6.19 16.31 -13.60
N ALA A 6 -5.37 17.26 -14.05
CA ALA A 6 -4.08 16.96 -14.66
C ALA A 6 -3.18 16.13 -13.71
N ALA A 7 -3.10 16.53 -12.44
CA ALA A 7 -2.33 15.79 -11.42
C ALA A 7 -2.86 14.35 -11.20
N ARG A 8 -4.17 14.14 -11.26
CA ARG A 8 -4.78 12.79 -11.14
C ARG A 8 -4.52 11.93 -12.36
N ALA A 9 -4.60 12.50 -13.56
CA ALA A 9 -4.30 11.78 -14.80
C ALA A 9 -2.82 11.40 -14.86
N ASP A 10 -1.94 12.30 -14.42
CA ASP A 10 -0.52 12.06 -14.29
C ASP A 10 -0.22 10.89 -13.33
N PHE A 11 -0.77 10.96 -12.11
CA PHE A 11 -0.65 9.89 -11.13
C PHE A 11 -1.17 8.55 -11.67
N ALA A 12 -2.34 8.53 -12.32
CA ALA A 12 -2.92 7.30 -12.85
C ALA A 12 -2.02 6.65 -13.91
N ARG A 13 -1.40 7.45 -14.78
CA ARG A 13 -0.43 6.94 -15.77
C ARG A 13 0.78 6.31 -15.09
N HIS A 14 1.35 6.96 -14.08
CA HIS A 14 2.47 6.40 -13.31
C HIS A 14 2.08 5.13 -12.55
N TRP A 15 0.89 5.11 -11.93
CA TRP A 15 0.38 3.94 -11.24
C TRP A 15 0.26 2.73 -12.17
N GLN A 16 -0.29 2.89 -13.37
CA GLN A 16 -0.44 1.79 -14.33
C GLN A 16 0.90 1.24 -14.83
N ALA A 17 1.95 2.07 -14.88
CA ALA A 17 3.28 1.62 -15.24
C ALA A 17 3.91 0.73 -14.14
N GLU A 18 3.71 1.11 -12.87
CA GLU A 18 4.25 0.37 -11.71
C GLU A 18 3.39 -0.86 -11.36
N PHE A 19 2.07 -0.77 -11.54
CA PHE A 19 1.10 -1.81 -11.22
C PHE A 19 0.17 -2.11 -12.41
N PRO A 20 0.69 -2.74 -13.49
CA PRO A 20 -0.12 -3.02 -14.66
C PRO A 20 -1.35 -3.87 -14.34
N GLY A 21 -2.53 -3.41 -14.74
CA GLY A 21 -3.80 -4.13 -14.55
C GLY A 21 -4.53 -3.79 -13.25
N GLU A 22 -3.89 -3.09 -12.32
CA GLU A 22 -4.53 -2.63 -11.08
C GLU A 22 -5.16 -1.25 -11.27
N PRO A 23 -6.46 -1.03 -10.97
CA PRO A 23 -7.08 0.27 -11.13
C PRO A 23 -6.39 1.32 -10.25
N ALA A 24 -6.10 2.49 -10.83
CA ALA A 24 -5.44 3.56 -10.10
C ALA A 24 -6.33 4.07 -8.95
N PRO A 25 -5.82 4.19 -7.71
CA PRO A 25 -6.61 4.67 -6.60
C PRO A 25 -6.99 6.14 -6.76
N ARG A 26 -8.16 6.52 -6.25
CA ARG A 26 -8.63 7.90 -6.27
C ARG A 26 -7.85 8.74 -5.26
N MET A 27 -7.08 9.71 -5.74
CA MET A 27 -6.28 10.63 -4.93
C MET A 27 -6.95 12.01 -4.76
N GLU A 28 -6.91 12.59 -3.55
CA GLU A 28 -7.31 13.98 -3.29
C GLU A 28 -6.23 15.00 -3.69
N LEU A 29 -6.05 15.24 -4.99
CA LEU A 29 -5.04 16.16 -5.55
C LEU A 29 -5.58 17.55 -5.93
N GLY A 30 -6.76 17.92 -5.43
CA GLY A 30 -7.46 19.14 -5.85
C GLY A 30 -6.84 20.45 -5.35
N SER A 31 -6.00 20.40 -4.31
CA SER A 31 -5.27 21.52 -3.73
C SER A 31 -4.13 21.00 -2.87
N VAL A 32 -3.14 21.86 -2.54
CA VAL A 32 -2.02 21.51 -1.65
C VAL A 32 -2.53 20.95 -0.32
N ARG A 33 -3.50 21.62 0.32
CA ARG A 33 -4.08 21.17 1.58
C ARG A 33 -4.77 19.80 1.47
N ALA A 34 -5.35 19.47 0.31
CA ALA A 34 -5.94 18.15 0.08
C ALA A 34 -4.85 17.08 -0.07
N MET A 35 -3.77 17.40 -0.80
CA MET A 35 -2.61 16.53 -0.96
C MET A 35 -1.92 16.23 0.37
N GLU A 36 -1.77 17.21 1.26
CA GLU A 36 -1.20 17.02 2.60
C GLU A 36 -2.04 16.04 3.44
N ARG A 37 -3.38 16.13 3.37
CA ARG A 37 -4.28 15.20 4.06
C ARG A 37 -4.20 13.80 3.49
N GLU A 38 -4.17 13.67 2.16
CA GLU A 38 -4.01 12.38 1.48
C GLU A 38 -2.66 11.76 1.85
N LEU A 39 -1.58 12.54 1.88
CA LEU A 39 -0.25 12.09 2.27
C LEU A 39 -0.24 11.54 3.70
N GLU A 40 -0.83 12.24 4.66
CA GLU A 40 -0.90 11.73 6.04
C GLU A 40 -1.80 10.48 6.16
N ARG A 41 -2.89 10.40 5.38
CA ARG A 41 -3.69 9.18 5.27
C ARG A 41 -2.85 8.00 4.75
N CYS A 42 -2.10 8.19 3.68
CA CYS A 42 -1.20 7.18 3.12
C CYS A 42 -0.13 6.75 4.13
N ARG A 43 0.49 7.69 4.85
CA ARG A 43 1.48 7.39 5.89
C ARG A 43 0.91 6.56 7.03
N ARG A 44 -0.31 6.88 7.51
CA ARG A 44 -0.99 6.06 8.53
C ARG A 44 -1.31 4.67 8.00
N HIS A 45 -1.80 4.56 6.76
CA HIS A 45 -2.11 3.28 6.15
C HIS A 45 -0.86 2.41 6.01
N LEU A 46 0.25 3.00 5.53
CA LEU A 46 1.54 2.32 5.40
C LEU A 46 2.03 1.77 6.75
N ARG A 47 1.97 2.56 7.83
CA ARG A 47 2.34 2.09 9.18
C ARG A 47 1.52 0.86 9.61
N ARG A 48 0.21 0.85 9.32
CA ARG A 48 -0.67 -0.31 9.63
C ARG A 48 -0.29 -1.53 8.80
N LEU A 49 -0.05 -1.36 7.50
CA LEU A 49 0.35 -2.46 6.62
C LEU A 49 1.71 -3.04 7.01
N GLN A 50 2.68 -2.19 7.36
CA GLN A 50 3.98 -2.64 7.86
C GLN A 50 3.86 -3.47 9.13
N ARG A 51 2.97 -3.09 10.04
CA ARG A 51 2.70 -3.88 11.25
C ARG A 51 2.09 -5.24 10.92
N ALA A 52 1.05 -5.27 10.08
CA ALA A 52 0.43 -6.51 9.64
C ALA A 52 1.43 -7.43 8.92
N LEU A 53 2.26 -6.88 8.03
CA LEU A 53 3.32 -7.62 7.35
C LEU A 53 4.33 -8.24 8.35
N ALA A 54 4.73 -7.49 9.38
CA ALA A 54 5.63 -8.00 10.41
C ALA A 54 5.00 -9.15 11.22
N GLU A 55 3.72 -9.04 11.55
CA GLU A 55 2.97 -10.08 12.25
C GLU A 55 2.86 -11.36 11.40
N GLU A 56 2.53 -11.24 10.12
CA GLU A 56 2.45 -12.41 9.22
C GLU A 56 3.82 -13.05 8.97
N ARG A 57 4.88 -12.26 8.79
CA ARG A 57 6.25 -12.79 8.68
C ARG A 57 6.67 -13.58 9.91
N PHE A 58 6.30 -13.10 11.11
CA PHE A 58 6.56 -13.84 12.34
C PHE A 58 5.81 -15.18 12.38
N LYS A 59 4.52 -15.18 12.05
CA LYS A 59 3.70 -16.40 12.01
C LYS A 59 4.26 -17.43 11.04
N VAL A 60 4.62 -17.01 9.82
CA VAL A 60 5.22 -17.88 8.81
C VAL A 60 6.49 -18.54 9.35
N GLY A 61 7.45 -17.75 9.84
CA GLY A 61 8.70 -18.31 10.37
C GLY A 61 8.49 -19.22 11.58
N TYR A 62 7.54 -18.89 12.46
CA TYR A 62 7.18 -19.76 13.59
C TYR A 62 6.63 -21.11 13.12
N LEU A 63 5.68 -21.10 12.17
CA LEU A 63 5.04 -22.32 11.65
C LEU A 63 6.04 -23.18 10.88
N GLU A 64 6.88 -22.59 10.03
CA GLU A 64 7.96 -23.32 9.33
C GLU A 64 8.89 -24.03 10.32
N ALA A 65 9.32 -23.32 11.37
CA ALA A 65 10.17 -23.91 12.40
C ALA A 65 9.45 -24.99 13.22
N ALA A 66 8.15 -24.83 13.49
CA ALA A 66 7.34 -25.82 14.18
C ALA A 66 7.19 -27.10 13.35
N LEU A 67 6.90 -26.96 12.04
CA LEU A 67 6.79 -28.08 11.11
C LEU A 67 8.11 -28.84 10.97
N ALA A 68 9.25 -28.15 10.92
CA ALA A 68 10.57 -28.79 10.86
C ALA A 68 10.89 -29.66 12.08
N ARG A 69 10.23 -29.42 13.22
CA ARG A 69 10.38 -30.21 14.46
C ARG A 69 9.26 -31.23 14.65
N ALA A 70 8.22 -31.20 13.82
CA ALA A 70 7.11 -32.13 13.94
C ALA A 70 7.58 -33.53 13.51
N PRO A 71 7.20 -34.59 14.27
CA PRO A 71 7.44 -35.95 13.81
C PRO A 71 6.67 -36.20 12.50
N PRO A 72 7.18 -37.09 11.62
CA PRO A 72 6.48 -37.43 10.39
C PRO A 72 5.08 -38.01 10.70
N PRO A 73 4.11 -37.83 9.77
CA PRO A 73 2.76 -38.32 9.94
C PRO A 73 2.68 -39.84 10.09
#